data_AF-A0A1F5DVF1-F1
#
_entry.id   AF-A0A1F5DVF1-F1
#
_cell.length_a   1.000
_cell.length_b   1.000
_cell.length_c   1.000
_cell.angle_alpha   90.00
_cell.angle_beta   90.00
_cell.angle_gamma   90.00
#
_symmetry.space_group_name_H-M   'P 1'
#
loop_
_entity.id
_entity.type
_entity.pdbx_description
1 polymer ?
#
loop_
_entity_poly.entity_id
_entity_poly.type
_entity_poly.pdbx_seq_one_letter_code
_entity_poly.pdbx_strand_id
1 'polypeptide(L)' 'MKLVSLRFPDKLLEEIDELVERGEYASRTEALRDAARLLLRSQIGMIPGRPLEVSKDEIWDELIKEIRK' A
#
# COMPACT_ATOMS: atom_id res chain seq x y z
N MET A 1 9.28 8.41 14.99
CA MET A 1 9.31 7.47 13.84
C MET A 1 10.25 6.32 14.17
N LYS A 2 9.93 5.09 13.80
CA LYS A 2 10.86 3.94 13.85
C LYS A 2 11.32 3.61 12.44
N LEU A 3 12.59 3.25 12.26
CA LEU A 3 13.14 2.80 10.99
C LEU A 3 12.87 1.30 10.83
N VAL A 4 12.38 0.93 9.65
CA VAL A 4 12.15 -0.47 9.26
C VAL A 4 12.82 -0.67 7.92
N SER A 5 13.63 -1.73 7.80
CA SER A 5 14.24 -2.14 6.54
C SER A 5 13.38 -3.22 5.89
N LEU A 6 13.15 -3.10 4.58
CA LEU A 6 12.33 -4.01 3.78
C LEU A 6 13.07 -4.32 2.48
N ARG A 7 12.80 -5.50 1.90
CA ARG A 7 13.24 -5.85 0.55
C ARG A 7 12.08 -5.72 -0.42
N PHE A 8 12.33 -5.08 -1.55
CA PHE A 8 11.36 -4.92 -2.64
C PHE A 8 11.90 -5.58 -3.91
N PRO A 9 11.03 -6.14 -4.77
CA PRO A 9 11.38 -6.41 -6.16
C PRO A 9 11.75 -5.10 -6.87
N ASP A 10 12.75 -5.15 -7.75
CA ASP A 10 13.27 -3.95 -8.43
C ASP A 10 12.17 -3.19 -9.17
N LYS A 11 11.32 -3.91 -9.92
CA LYS A 11 10.19 -3.32 -10.65
C LYS A 11 9.23 -2.53 -9.76
N LEU A 12 8.96 -3.01 -8.55
CA LEU A 12 8.07 -2.29 -7.62
C LEU A 12 8.73 -1.02 -7.10
N LEU A 13 10.05 -1.04 -6.90
CA LEU A 13 10.79 0.15 -6.50
C LEU A 13 10.81 1.19 -7.64
N GLU A 14 10.96 0.75 -8.89
CA GLU A 14 10.88 1.59 -10.08
C GLU A 14 9.51 2.29 -10.19
N GLU A 15 8.42 1.56 -10.01
CA GLU A 15 7.06 2.14 -10.02
C GLU A 15 6.87 3.19 -8.90
N ILE A 16 7.47 2.99 -7.73
CA ILE A 16 7.47 3.98 -6.65
C ILE A 16 8.33 5.21 -7.02
N ASP A 17 9.45 4.99 -7.70
CA ASP A 17 10.34 6.06 -8.15
C ASP A 17 9.67 6.97 -9.16
N GLU A 18 8.92 6.41 -10.11
CA GLU A 18 8.17 7.20 -11.08
C GLU A 18 7.18 8.17 -10.41
N LEU A 19 6.52 7.75 -9.31
CA LEU A 19 5.61 8.62 -8.56
C LEU A 19 6.34 9.83 -7.95
N VAL A 20 7.58 9.62 -7.50
CA VAL A 20 8.42 10.69 -6.95
C VAL A 20 8.93 11.60 -8.06
N GLU A 21 9.39 11.02 -9.17
CA GLU A 21 9.91 11.76 -10.33
C GLU A 21 8.83 12.63 -10.99
N ARG A 22 7.58 12.17 -11.03
CA ARG A 22 6.42 12.97 -11.48
C ARG A 22 6.03 14.06 -10.50
N GLY A 23 6.61 14.09 -9.30
CA GLY A 23 6.32 15.06 -8.25
C GLY A 23 5.01 14.80 -7.50
N GLU A 24 4.42 13.61 -7.62
CA GLU A 24 3.21 13.24 -6.89
C GLU A 24 3.50 13.08 -5.39
N TYR A 25 4.70 12.59 -5.05
CA TYR A 25 5.22 12.50 -3.69
C TYR A 25 6.62 13.11 -3.61
N ALA A 26 6.96 13.72 -2.48
CA ALA A 26 8.29 14.31 -2.27
C ALA A 26 9.38 13.26 -2.01
N SER A 27 9.00 12.03 -1.63
CA SER A 27 9.94 10.92 -1.43
C SER A 27 9.26 9.56 -1.46
N ARG A 28 10.04 8.50 -1.70
CA ARG A 28 9.59 7.09 -1.58
C ARG A 28 8.93 6.80 -0.23
N THR A 29 9.48 7.39 0.85
CA THR A 29 8.98 7.12 2.19
C THR A 29 7.64 7.80 2.45
N GLU A 30 7.36 8.93 1.80
CA GLU A 30 6.05 9.56 1.85
C GLU A 30 5.01 8.70 1.13
N ALA A 31 5.30 8.29 -0.11
CA ALA A 31 4.45 7.40 -0.90
C ALA A 31 4.12 6.11 -0.13
N LEU A 32 5.12 5.45 0.44
CA LEU A 32 4.93 4.21 1.21
C LEU A 32 4.10 4.42 2.49
N ARG A 33 4.28 5.55 3.19
CA ARG A 33 3.47 5.84 4.38
C ARG A 33 2.02 6.10 4.02
N ASP A 34 1.78 6.78 2.91
CA ASP A 34 0.42 7.06 2.46
C ASP A 34 -0.28 5.79 1.98
N ALA A 35 0.39 4.98 1.16
CA ALA A 35 -0.10 3.66 0.75
C ALA A 35 -0.41 2.76 1.96
N ALA A 36 0.47 2.70 2.96
CA ALA A 36 0.22 1.94 4.18
C ALA A 36 -1.01 2.46 4.95
N ARG A 37 -1.21 3.79 5.01
CA ARG A 37 -2.38 4.38 5.65
C ARG A 37 -3.67 4.05 4.91
N LEU A 38 -3.65 4.15 3.57
CA LEU A 38 -4.79 3.81 2.73
C LEU A 38 -5.16 2.34 2.88
N LEU A 39 -4.18 1.44 2.83
CA LEU A 39 -4.39 0.02 3.08
C LEU A 39 -4.98 -0.22 4.48
N LEU A 40 -4.37 0.31 5.53
CA LEU A 40 -4.89 0.13 6.89
C LEU A 40 -6.32 0.66 7.03
N ARG A 41 -6.64 1.79 6.39
CA ARG A 41 -8.01 2.35 6.37
C ARG A 41 -8.98 1.48 5.58
N SER A 42 -8.56 0.89 4.47
CA SER A 42 -9.40 -0.02 3.68
C SER A 42 -9.70 -1.31 4.45
N GLN A 43 -8.83 -1.71 5.37
CA GLN A 43 -9.04 -2.86 6.26
C GLN A 43 -9.87 -2.53 7.53
N ILE A 44 -10.12 -1.24 7.82
CA ILE A 44 -10.98 -0.84 8.94
C ILE A 44 -12.39 -0.65 8.39
N GLY A 45 -13.31 -1.55 8.75
CA GLY A 45 -14.69 -1.49 8.28
C GLY A 45 -15.43 -0.23 8.77
N MET A 46 -16.67 -0.05 8.30
CA MET A 46 -17.53 1.11 8.60
C MET A 46 -17.80 1.37 10.11
N ILE A 47 -17.38 0.48 11.01
CA ILE A 47 -17.60 0.59 12.46
C ILE A 47 -16.27 0.96 13.15
N PRO A 48 -16.18 2.11 13.84
CA PRO A 48 -15.01 2.48 14.61
C PRO A 48 -14.67 1.40 15.66
N GLY A 49 -13.45 0.87 15.62
CA GLY A 49 -12.93 -0.04 16.66
C GLY A 49 -13.01 -1.54 16.36
N ARG A 50 -13.49 -1.96 15.18
CA ARG A 50 -13.30 -3.34 14.69
C ARG A 50 -12.49 -3.33 13.39
N PRO A 51 -11.26 -3.87 13.37
CA PRO A 51 -10.62 -4.25 12.12
C PRO A 51 -11.55 -5.24 11.40
N LEU A 52 -11.72 -5.12 10.09
CA LEU A 52 -12.21 -6.25 9.33
C LEU A 52 -11.11 -7.32 9.44
N GLU A 53 -11.42 -8.50 9.96
CA GLU A 53 -10.56 -9.66 9.80
C GLU A 53 -10.66 -10.10 8.34
N VAL A 54 -10.02 -9.36 7.45
CA VAL A 54 -9.87 -9.77 6.06
C VAL A 54 -8.59 -10.57 5.99
N SER A 55 -8.71 -11.83 5.55
CA SER A 55 -7.53 -12.65 5.31
C SER A 55 -6.65 -11.95 4.27
N LYS A 56 -5.32 -11.99 4.44
CA LYS A 56 -4.39 -11.48 3.44
C LYS A 56 -4.69 -12.07 2.06
N ASP A 57 -5.11 -13.32 2.01
CA ASP A 57 -5.39 -14.05 0.78
C ASP A 57 -6.59 -13.44 0.02
N GLU A 58 -7.64 -13.00 0.72
CA GLU A 58 -8.80 -12.35 0.10
C GLU A 58 -8.44 -10.98 -0.49
N ILE A 59 -7.61 -10.20 0.21
CA ILE A 59 -7.13 -8.89 -0.27
C ILE A 59 -6.32 -9.04 -1.56
N TRP A 60 -5.45 -10.05 -1.62
CA TRP A 60 -4.65 -10.34 -2.81
C TRP A 60 -5.51 -10.82 -3.98
N ASP A 61 -6.50 -11.66 -3.72
CA ASP A 61 -7.40 -12.18 -4.76
C ASP A 61 -8.27 -11.09 -5.39
N GLU A 62 -8.75 -10.11 -4.60
CA GLU A 62 -9.51 -8.96 -5.13
C GLU A 62 -8.62 -8.02 -5.96
N LEU A 63 -7.44 -7.67 -5.46
CA LEU A 63 -6.50 -6.81 -6.19
C LEU A 63 -6.07 -7.43 -7.53
N ILE A 64 -5.79 -8.74 -7.55
CA ILE A 64 -5.44 -9.48 -8.78
C ILE A 64 -6.60 -9.48 -9.78
N LYS A 65 -7.85 -9.55 -9.32
CA LYS A 65 -9.03 -9.47 -10.19
C LYS A 65 -9.22 -8.08 -10.78
N GLU A 66 -8.93 -7.03 -10.03
CA GLU A 66 -9.09 -5.64 -10.48
C GLU A 66 -8.00 -5.23 -11.48
N ILE A 67 -6.75 -5.69 -11.31
CA ILE A 67 -5.65 -5.46 -12.27
C ILE A 67 -5.86 -6.22 -13.59
N ARG A 68 -6.59 -7.35 -13.56
CA ARG A 68 -6.85 -8.20 -14.75
C ARG A 68 -8.08 -7.79 -15.56
N LYS A 69 -8.85 -6.81 -15.10
CA LYS A 69 -10.06 -6.33 -15.76
C LYS A 69 -9.75 -5.10 -16.62
#